data_AF-A0A3A0ABK9-F1
#
_entry.id   AF-A0A3A0ABK9-F1
#
_cell.length_a   1.000
_cell.length_b   1.000
_cell.length_c   1.000
_cell.angle_alpha   90.00
_cell.angle_beta   90.00
_cell.angle_gamma   90.00
#
_symmetry.space_group_name_H-M   'P 1'
#
loop_
_entity.id
_entity.type
_entity.pdbx_description
1 polymer ?
#
loop_
_entity_poly.entity_id
_entity_poly.type
_entity_poly.pdbx_seq_one_letter_code
_entity_poly.pdbx_strand_id
1 'polypeptide(L)' 'MLSKSNVEIALYDNAEDGYTAIHENQPDLIFMDVHLKTKTSGLDLVRQLRHDGVDTPIILVTIFNMMADK' A
#
# COMPACT_ATOMS: atom_id res chain seq x y z
N MET A 1 -16.54 -18.78 -20.25
CA MET A 1 -16.19 -19.20 -18.88
C MET A 1 -14.84 -18.59 -18.57
N LEU A 2 -14.79 -17.45 -17.86
CA LEU A 2 -13.52 -16.81 -17.49
C LEU A 2 -13.08 -17.44 -16.16
N SER A 3 -12.03 -18.25 -16.20
CA SER A 3 -11.45 -18.90 -15.04
C SER A 3 -10.94 -17.83 -14.07
N LYS A 4 -11.45 -17.86 -12.83
CA LYS A 4 -10.94 -17.07 -11.69
C LYS A 4 -9.41 -17.13 -11.66
N SER A 5 -8.76 -15.97 -11.75
CA SER A 5 -7.34 -15.82 -11.48
C SER A 5 -7.05 -16.17 -10.01
N ASN A 6 -6.00 -16.95 -9.75
CA ASN A 6 -5.51 -17.31 -8.41
C ASN A 6 -4.79 -16.10 -7.77
N VAL A 7 -5.56 -15.09 -7.39
CA VAL A 7 -5.04 -13.91 -6.68
C VAL A 7 -5.41 -14.01 -5.22
N GLU A 8 -4.41 -13.93 -4.35
CA GLU A 8 -4.60 -13.76 -2.91
C GLU A 8 -4.55 -12.26 -2.59
N ILE A 9 -5.47 -11.79 -1.75
CA ILE A 9 -5.57 -10.37 -1.38
C ILE A 9 -5.56 -10.28 0.14
N ALA A 10 -4.64 -9.49 0.66
CA ALA A 10 -4.61 -9.07 2.06
C ALA A 10 -4.82 -7.55 2.13
N LEU A 11 -5.58 -7.10 3.14
CA LEU A 11 -5.94 -5.69 3.33
C LEU A 11 -5.49 -5.24 4.72
N TYR A 12 -4.88 -4.06 4.77
CA TYR A 12 -4.38 -3.43 5.98
C TYR A 12 -4.81 -1.96 5.98
N ASP A 13 -5.24 -1.45 7.14
CA ASP A 13 -5.76 -0.08 7.29
C ASP A 13 -4.79 0.88 8.01
N ASN A 14 -3.62 0.37 8.40
CA ASN A 14 -2.58 1.12 9.08
C ASN A 14 -1.19 0.74 8.55
N ALA A 15 -0.23 1.65 8.74
CA ALA A 15 1.11 1.54 8.17
C ALA A 15 1.97 0.45 8.82
N GLU A 16 1.80 0.21 10.13
CA GLU A 16 2.64 -0.72 10.90
C GLU A 16 2.35 -2.18 10.54
N ASP A 17 1.06 -2.53 10.48
CA ASP A 17 0.64 -3.87 10.06
C ASP A 17 0.97 -4.12 8.59
N GLY A 18 0.74 -3.12 7.73
CA GLY A 18 1.11 -3.20 6.32
C GLY A 18 2.62 -3.41 6.11
N TYR A 19 3.46 -2.68 6.86
CA TYR A 19 4.91 -2.85 6.81
C TYR A 19 5.35 -4.27 7.18
N THR A 20 4.80 -4.80 8.28
CA THR A 20 5.12 -6.14 8.78
C THR A 20 4.69 -7.20 7.76
N ALA A 21 3.45 -7.10 7.27
CA ALA A 21 2.89 -8.04 6.31
C ALA A 21 3.63 -8.07 4.98
N ILE A 22 4.17 -6.94 4.50
CA ILE A 22 4.95 -6.89 3.25
C ILE A 22 6.25 -7.71 3.39
N HIS A 23 6.91 -7.65 4.56
CA HIS A 23 8.13 -8.41 4.81
C HIS A 23 7.86 -9.90 5.01
N GLU A 24 6.76 -10.23 5.69
CA GLU A 24 6.40 -11.63 5.98
C GLU A 24 5.85 -12.36 4.74
N ASN A 25 4.97 -11.71 3.98
CA ASN A 25 4.24 -12.35 2.89
C ASN A 25 4.88 -12.13 1.52
N GLN A 26 5.80 -11.18 1.38
CA GLN A 26 6.53 -10.87 0.15
C GLN A 26 5.60 -10.79 -1.09
N PRO A 27 4.62 -9.87 -1.09
CA PRO A 27 3.64 -9.79 -2.18
C PRO A 27 4.32 -9.43 -3.52
N ASP A 28 3.70 -9.87 -4.61
CA ASP A 28 4.13 -9.52 -5.97
C ASP A 28 3.70 -8.10 -6.41
N LEU A 29 2.71 -7.51 -5.72
CA LEU A 29 2.17 -6.19 -6.00
C LEU A 29 1.58 -5.56 -4.74
N ILE A 30 1.85 -4.27 -4.52
CA ILE A 30 1.33 -3.51 -3.39
C ILE A 30 0.47 -2.36 -3.92
N PHE A 31 -0.73 -2.20 -3.37
CA PHE A 31 -1.53 -0.98 -3.49
C PHE A 31 -1.40 -0.18 -2.21
N MET A 32 -1.01 1.09 -2.32
CA MET A 32 -0.73 1.94 -1.17
C MET A 32 -1.56 3.22 -1.23
N ASP A 33 -2.36 3.47 -0.20
CA ASP A 33 -2.99 4.78 -0.04
C ASP A 33 -1.98 5.80 0.48
N VAL A 34 -1.89 6.97 -0.15
CA VAL A 34 -1.06 8.08 0.34
C VAL A 34 -1.58 8.59 1.70
N HIS A 35 -2.90 8.64 1.87
CA HIS A 35 -3.57 9.20 3.04
C HIS A 35 -4.00 8.12 4.02
N LEU A 36 -3.02 7.42 4.61
CA LEU A 36 -3.29 6.56 5.76
C LEU A 36 -3.76 7.39 6.96
N LYS A 37 -4.77 6.91 7.69
CA LYS A 37 -5.30 7.55 8.91
C LYS A 37 -4.42 7.31 10.14
N THR A 38 -3.11 7.33 9.95
CA THR A 38 -2.10 7.06 10.98
C THR A 38 -1.08 8.20 11.04
N LYS A 39 -0.08 8.09 11.93
CA LYS A 39 1.01 9.07 11.99
C LYS A 39 1.96 9.00 10.78
N THR A 40 2.05 7.84 10.15
CA THR A 40 2.96 7.57 9.03
C THR A 40 2.16 7.60 7.74
N SER A 41 2.50 8.52 6.83
CA SER A 41 1.82 8.56 5.53
C SER A 41 2.19 7.33 4.68
N GLY A 42 1.36 6.99 3.70
CA GLY A 42 1.71 5.90 2.78
C GLY A 42 2.99 6.19 1.98
N LEU A 43 3.28 7.48 1.72
CA LEU A 43 4.55 7.89 1.10
C LEU A 43 5.76 7.62 2.01
N ASP A 44 5.63 7.84 3.32
CA ASP A 44 6.71 7.56 4.27
C ASP A 44 6.97 6.06 4.38
N LEU A 45 5.90 5.27 4.40
CA LEU A 45 6.00 3.82 4.35
C LEU A 45 6.69 3.34 3.07
N VAL A 46 6.34 3.88 1.90
CA VAL A 46 7.01 3.57 0.62
C VAL A 46 8.50 3.88 0.67
N ARG A 47 8.89 5.03 1.25
CA ARG A 47 10.30 5.39 1.39
C ARG A 47 11.04 4.41 2.30
N GLN A 48 10.42 4.01 3.40
CA GLN A 48 10.96 3.01 4.32
C GLN A 48 11.16 1.67 3.61
N LEU A 49 10.12 1.14 2.94
CA LEU A 49 10.21 -0.11 2.19
C LEU A 49 11.33 -0.10 1.15
N ARG A 50 11.51 1.01 0.41
CA ARG A 50 12.61 1.15 -0.55
C ARG A 50 13.97 1.25 0.12
N HIS A 51 14.07 1.87 1.29
CA HIS A 51 15.29 1.88 2.09
C HIS A 51 15.68 0.46 2.54
N ASP A 52 14.68 -0.36 2.89
CA ASP A 52 14.86 -1.74 3.32
C ASP A 52 15.11 -2.73 2.16
N GLY A 53 15.16 -2.24 0.92
CA GLY A 53 15.44 -3.04 -0.27
C GLY A 53 14.25 -3.81 -0.82
N VAL A 54 13.01 -3.46 -0.42
CA VAL A 54 11.81 -4.03 -1.02
C VAL A 54 11.66 -3.46 -2.43
N ASP A 55 11.83 -4.31 -3.44
CA ASP A 55 11.70 -3.94 -4.87
C ASP A 55 10.31 -4.21 -5.44
N THR A 56 9.40 -4.79 -4.65
CA THR A 56 8.01 -5.07 -5.06
C THR A 56 7.37 -3.83 -5.70
N PRO A 57 6.72 -3.96 -6.88
CA PRO A 57 5.98 -2.87 -7.50
C PRO A 57 4.91 -2.30 -6.57
N ILE A 58 4.89 -0.97 -6.44
CA ILE A 58 3.90 -0.26 -5.61
C ILE A 58 3.08 0.66 -6.52
N ILE A 59 1.76 0.49 -6.50
CA ILE A 59 0.80 1.39 -7.12
C ILE A 59 0.26 2.30 -6.01
N LEU A 60 0.59 3.58 -6.10
CA LEU A 60 -0.01 4.59 -5.23
C LEU A 60 -1.45 4.83 -5.69
N VAL A 61 -2.39 4.68 -4.75
CA VAL A 61 -3.81 4.98 -4.94
C VAL A 61 -4.12 6.19 -4.07
N THR A 62 -4.65 7.26 -4.64
CA THR A 62 -5.02 8.44 -3.86
C THR A 62 -6.27 9.06 -4.43
N ILE A 63 -7.15 9.53 -3.56
CA ILE A 63 -8.31 10.33 -3.94
C ILE A 63 -7.94 11.79 -3.69
N PHE A 64 -7.65 12.51 -4.78
CA PHE A 64 -7.43 13.95 -4.70
C PHE A 64 -8.79 14.66 -4.71
N ASN A 65 -9.31 15.00 -3.53
CA ASN A 65 -10.58 15.73 -3.45
C ASN A 65 -10.34 17.23 -3.65
N MET A 66 -10.52 17.75 -4.86
CA MET A 66 -10.40 19.19 -5.20
C MET A 66 -11.51 20.08 -4.60
N MET A 67 -12.40 19.56 -3.75
CA MET A 67 -13.54 20.31 -3.22
C MET A 67 -13.34 20.58 -1.72
N ALA A 68 -12.42 21.48 -1.41
CA ALA A 68 -12.31 22.09 -0.09
C ALA A 68 -11.85 23.56 -0.20
N ASP A 69 -12.42 24.30 -1.14
CA ASP A 69 -12.44 25.77 -1.10
C ASP A 69 -13.89 26.23 -1.34
N LYS A 70 -14.56 26.61 -0.25
CA LYS A 70 -15.75 27.46 -0.25
C LYS A 70 -15.79 28.29 1.02
#